data_AF-A0A250I8U8-F1
#
_entry.id   AF-A0A250I8U8-F1
#
_cell.length_a   1.000
_cell.length_b   1.000
_cell.length_c   1.000
_cell.angle_alpha   90.00
_cell.angle_beta   90.00
_cell.angle_gamma   90.00
#
_symmetry.space_group_name_H-M   'P 1'
#
loop_
_entity.id
_entity.type
_entity.pdbx_description
1 polymer ?
#
loop_
_entity_poly.entity_id
_entity_poly.type
_entity_poly.pdbx_seq_one_letter_code
_entity_poly.pdbx_strand_id
1 'polypeptide(L)'
;MRRLLLPLALVLLSSGTEAKDRATFRYTPPQDEERPVVVEAMVGPQGSDFALRLRFSKPPFGQECGMRCANATLLLDTDASTQSGLKLAGPQAENGADLAIIVQGTRDLASDASDTYLRVKVRRLTGESQNLDDGDLVAELDHRKDPDRIHVEGNTVFLLIDAGNTLPSGRKVRVVYHPVGTKAIQAQIPGMLSGSASNGKVMIFRKGNWGQAQQGGRRLGSESR
;
A
#
# COMPACT_ATOMS: atom_id res chain seq x y z
N MET A 1 -50.29 -26.85 37.37
CA MET A 1 -48.88 -26.40 37.43
C MET A 1 -48.34 -26.36 36.01
N ARG A 2 -48.01 -25.17 35.51
CA ARG A 2 -47.61 -24.90 34.11
C ARG A 2 -46.15 -25.33 33.88
N ARG A 3 -45.90 -26.16 32.87
CA ARG A 3 -44.56 -26.51 32.39
C ARG A 3 -44.00 -25.35 31.59
N LEU A 4 -42.92 -24.75 32.07
CA LEU A 4 -42.14 -23.72 31.37
C LEU A 4 -41.25 -24.41 30.33
N LEU A 5 -41.47 -24.10 29.06
CA LEU A 5 -40.57 -24.43 27.95
C LEU A 5 -39.45 -23.37 27.92
N LEU A 6 -38.21 -23.78 28.14
CA LEU A 6 -37.02 -22.97 27.85
C LEU A 6 -36.70 -23.04 26.35
N PRO A 7 -36.60 -21.92 25.63
CA PRO A 7 -35.95 -21.89 24.33
C PRO A 7 -34.45 -21.65 24.51
N LEU A 8 -33.65 -22.62 24.05
CA LEU A 8 -32.19 -22.53 23.92
C LEU A 8 -31.86 -21.63 22.71
N ALA A 9 -31.78 -20.31 22.93
CA ALA A 9 -31.28 -19.37 21.93
C ALA A 9 -29.74 -19.43 21.94
N LEU A 10 -29.16 -20.16 20.99
CA LEU A 10 -27.71 -20.24 20.81
C LEU A 10 -27.22 -18.94 20.15
N VAL A 11 -26.51 -18.16 20.95
CA VAL A 11 -25.88 -16.88 20.60
C VAL A 11 -24.69 -17.14 19.67
N LEU A 12 -24.89 -16.99 18.36
CA LEU A 12 -23.81 -16.83 17.38
C LEU A 12 -23.56 -15.33 17.17
N LEU A 13 -22.98 -14.66 18.17
CA LEU A 13 -22.29 -13.38 17.95
C LEU A 13 -20.83 -13.68 17.61
N SER A 14 -20.59 -14.05 16.35
CA SER A 14 -19.28 -13.88 15.76
C SER A 14 -19.06 -12.37 15.58
N SER A 15 -18.34 -11.76 16.52
CA SER A 15 -17.81 -10.40 16.42
C SER A 15 -16.74 -10.36 15.33
N GLY A 16 -17.15 -10.49 14.07
CA GLY A 16 -16.33 -10.09 12.94
C GLY A 16 -16.21 -8.58 13.02
N THR A 17 -15.00 -8.08 13.22
CA THR A 17 -14.67 -6.70 12.83
C THR A 17 -14.82 -6.65 11.33
N GLU A 18 -16.02 -6.33 10.87
CA GLU A 18 -16.33 -6.13 9.47
C GLU A 18 -15.45 -4.97 9.00
N ALA A 19 -14.41 -5.30 8.24
CA ALA A 19 -13.58 -4.32 7.56
C ALA A 19 -14.50 -3.58 6.58
N LYS A 20 -15.09 -2.48 7.05
CA LYS A 20 -15.95 -1.60 6.26
C LYS A 20 -15.21 -1.32 4.97
N ASP A 21 -15.76 -1.77 3.82
CA ASP A 21 -15.23 -1.62 2.46
C ASP A 21 -14.97 -0.13 2.19
N ARG A 22 -13.84 0.36 2.67
CA ARG A 22 -13.41 1.75 2.57
C ARG A 22 -12.25 1.74 1.59
N ALA A 23 -12.51 2.27 0.40
CA ALA A 23 -11.49 2.56 -0.61
C ALA A 23 -10.35 3.46 -0.09
N THR A 24 -10.48 4.00 1.12
CA THR A 24 -9.51 4.88 1.76
C THR A 24 -9.49 4.66 3.26
N PHE A 25 -8.32 4.41 3.86
CA PHE A 25 -8.19 4.51 5.33
C PHE A 25 -7.80 5.94 5.73
N ARG A 26 -8.21 6.34 6.93
CA ARG A 26 -7.86 7.64 7.53
C ARG A 26 -7.26 7.40 8.90
N TYR A 27 -6.22 8.15 9.21
CA TYR A 27 -5.49 8.10 10.47
C TYR A 27 -5.25 9.52 10.99
N THR A 28 -5.39 9.70 12.29
CA THR A 28 -5.09 10.96 12.98
C THR A 28 -3.92 10.70 13.91
N PRO A 29 -2.74 11.28 13.64
CA PRO A 29 -1.57 11.10 14.49
C PRO A 29 -1.72 11.82 15.83
N PRO A 30 -0.97 11.39 16.86
CA PRO A 30 -0.77 12.19 18.07
C PRO A 30 -0.28 13.61 17.73
N GLN A 31 -0.63 14.59 18.58
CA GLN A 31 -0.28 16.00 18.33
C GLN A 31 1.23 16.27 18.35
N ASP A 32 1.98 15.44 19.06
CA ASP A 32 3.43 15.49 19.23
C ASP A 32 4.20 14.65 18.20
N GLU A 33 3.52 14.05 17.21
CA GLU A 33 4.20 13.26 16.19
C GLU A 33 5.06 14.16 15.28
N GLU A 34 6.37 14.05 15.45
CA GLU A 34 7.34 14.81 14.67
C GLU A 34 7.50 14.23 13.27
N ARG A 35 7.41 12.90 13.10
CA ARG A 35 7.63 12.23 11.81
C ARG A 35 6.43 12.44 10.88
N PRO A 36 6.66 12.74 9.59
CA PRO A 36 5.61 12.65 8.58
C PRO A 36 5.05 11.23 8.53
N VAL A 37 3.75 11.07 8.77
CA VAL A 37 3.04 9.78 8.73
C VAL A 37 1.88 9.85 7.76
N VAL A 38 1.51 8.70 7.18
CA VAL A 38 0.37 8.62 6.27
C VAL A 38 -0.93 8.79 7.06
N VAL A 39 -1.68 9.84 6.75
CA VAL A 39 -2.96 10.18 7.40
C VAL A 39 -4.15 9.79 6.53
N GLU A 40 -3.92 9.55 5.24
CA GLU A 40 -4.91 9.06 4.31
C GLU A 40 -4.23 8.29 3.19
N ALA A 41 -4.69 7.07 2.91
CA ALA A 41 -4.23 6.31 1.76
C ALA A 41 -5.42 5.83 0.94
N MET A 42 -5.36 6.08 -0.36
CA MET A 42 -6.27 5.52 -1.35
C MET A 42 -5.47 4.59 -2.24
N VAL A 43 -5.95 3.36 -2.41
CA VAL A 43 -5.29 2.33 -3.23
C VAL A 43 -6.33 1.76 -4.19
N GLY A 44 -5.93 1.49 -5.42
CA GLY A 44 -6.80 0.84 -6.40
C GLY A 44 -6.03 0.38 -7.64
N PRO A 45 -6.68 -0.44 -8.49
CA PRO A 45 -6.08 -0.88 -9.74
C PRO A 45 -6.00 0.25 -10.77
N GLN A 46 -4.90 0.34 -11.50
CA GLN A 46 -4.70 1.24 -12.64
C GLN A 46 -3.94 0.52 -13.76
N GLY A 47 -4.67 -0.02 -14.74
CA GLY A 47 -4.07 -0.85 -15.80
C GLY A 47 -3.57 -2.18 -15.21
N SER A 48 -2.29 -2.47 -15.38
CA SER A 48 -1.59 -3.60 -14.76
C SER A 48 -0.97 -3.27 -13.39
N ASP A 49 -1.04 -2.01 -12.95
CA ASP A 49 -0.39 -1.54 -11.72
C ASP A 49 -1.40 -1.36 -10.58
N PHE A 50 -0.90 -1.34 -9.35
CA PHE A 50 -1.58 -0.71 -8.22
C PHE A 50 -1.21 0.76 -8.13
N ALA A 51 -2.21 1.64 -8.14
CA ALA A 51 -2.05 3.06 -7.91
C ALA A 51 -2.33 3.40 -6.44
N LEU A 52 -1.44 4.18 -5.83
CA LEU A 52 -1.56 4.65 -4.45
C LEU A 52 -1.50 6.17 -4.40
N ARG A 53 -2.40 6.79 -3.62
CA ARG A 53 -2.34 8.20 -3.22
C ARG A 53 -2.20 8.24 -1.71
N LEU A 54 -1.02 8.63 -1.24
CA LEU A 54 -0.64 8.68 0.16
C LEU A 54 -0.52 10.13 0.59
N ARG A 55 -1.44 10.61 1.43
CA ARG A 55 -1.34 11.94 2.04
C ARG A 55 -0.65 11.82 3.38
N PHE A 56 0.43 12.57 3.56
CA PHE A 56 1.18 12.65 4.81
C PHE A 56 0.70 13.81 5.68
N SER A 57 0.94 13.71 6.99
CA SER A 57 0.68 14.79 7.95
C SER A 57 1.53 16.05 7.70
N LYS A 58 2.73 15.86 7.15
CA LYS A 58 3.77 16.86 6.90
C LYS A 58 4.52 16.51 5.60
N PRO A 59 5.37 17.38 5.04
CA PRO A 59 6.22 17.02 3.90
C PRO A 59 7.02 15.74 4.18
N PRO A 60 6.96 14.71 3.31
CA PRO A 60 7.54 13.39 3.60
C PRO A 60 9.08 13.36 3.53
N PHE A 61 9.69 14.34 2.87
CA PHE A 61 11.13 14.57 2.79
C PHE A 61 11.38 16.08 2.67
N GLY A 62 12.64 16.51 2.71
CA GLY A 62 13.01 17.92 2.64
C GLY A 62 13.63 18.44 3.93
N GLN A 63 13.82 19.75 4.00
CA GLN A 63 14.35 20.41 5.21
C GLN A 63 13.29 20.46 6.32
N GLU A 64 12.02 20.45 5.95
CA GLU A 64 10.86 20.58 6.84
C GLU A 64 10.71 19.39 7.78
N CYS A 65 11.16 18.19 7.37
CA CYS A 65 11.17 17.02 8.24
C CYS A 65 12.47 16.87 9.06
N GLY A 66 13.47 17.73 8.83
CA GLY A 66 14.75 17.72 9.54
C GLY A 66 15.40 16.32 9.55
N MET A 67 15.57 15.77 10.76
CA MET A 67 16.18 14.44 10.97
C MET A 67 15.15 13.29 10.98
N ARG A 68 13.84 13.60 10.92
CA ARG A 68 12.75 12.64 11.11
C ARG A 68 11.82 12.59 9.91
N CYS A 69 12.37 12.36 8.72
CA CYS A 69 11.59 12.25 7.49
C CYS A 69 10.74 10.96 7.43
N ALA A 70 9.86 10.87 6.44
CA ALA A 70 8.92 9.76 6.32
C ALA A 70 9.64 8.40 6.35
N ASN A 71 9.06 7.44 7.06
CA ASN A 71 9.42 6.03 6.99
C ASN A 71 8.12 5.24 7.19
N ALA A 72 7.32 5.17 6.13
CA ALA A 72 6.01 4.55 6.15
C ALA A 72 6.06 3.20 5.46
N THR A 73 5.45 2.18 6.07
CA THR A 73 5.32 0.85 5.47
C THR A 73 3.85 0.53 5.25
N LEU A 74 3.49 0.26 4.00
CA LEU A 74 2.19 -0.26 3.61
C LEU A 74 2.34 -1.68 3.10
N LEU A 75 1.45 -2.57 3.51
CA LEU A 75 1.39 -3.94 3.03
C LEU A 75 0.17 -4.13 2.15
N LEU A 76 0.33 -4.85 1.04
CA LEU A 76 -0.77 -5.24 0.18
C LEU A 76 -0.89 -6.76 0.15
N ASP A 77 -2.04 -7.24 0.62
CA ASP A 77 -2.54 -8.60 0.43
C ASP A 77 -3.40 -8.56 -0.84
N THR A 78 -2.83 -9.06 -1.94
CA THR A 78 -3.27 -8.77 -3.32
C THR A 78 -4.46 -9.63 -3.77
N ASP A 79 -4.78 -10.66 -3.01
CA ASP A 79 -5.93 -11.54 -3.21
C ASP A 79 -6.87 -11.62 -2.00
N ALA A 80 -6.61 -10.86 -0.94
CA ALA A 80 -7.32 -10.86 0.33
C ALA A 80 -7.30 -12.24 1.03
N SER A 81 -6.17 -12.94 0.93
CA SER A 81 -5.97 -14.29 1.44
C SER A 81 -4.83 -14.35 2.44
N THR A 82 -5.06 -15.01 3.58
CA THR A 82 -4.00 -15.29 4.56
C THR A 82 -3.16 -16.53 4.22
N GLN A 83 -3.45 -17.19 3.08
CA GLN A 83 -2.76 -18.41 2.64
C GLN A 83 -1.51 -18.11 1.79
N SER A 84 -1.52 -16.98 1.10
CA SER A 84 -0.44 -16.38 0.31
C SER A 84 0.41 -15.43 1.17
N GLY A 85 1.46 -14.85 0.58
CA GLY A 85 2.25 -13.80 1.22
C GLY A 85 2.87 -14.15 2.58
N LEU A 86 3.15 -13.12 3.37
CA LEU A 86 3.79 -13.17 4.68
C LEU A 86 3.07 -14.09 5.68
N LYS A 87 3.82 -14.87 6.46
CA LYS A 87 3.29 -15.75 7.51
C LYS A 87 3.98 -15.55 8.85
N LEU A 88 3.34 -14.76 9.72
CA LEU A 88 3.72 -14.54 11.11
C LEU A 88 2.92 -15.45 12.05
N ALA A 89 3.48 -15.69 13.24
CA ALA A 89 2.81 -16.43 14.29
C ALA A 89 1.56 -15.69 14.84
N GLY A 90 0.44 -16.40 14.91
CA GLY A 90 -0.83 -15.89 15.45
C GLY A 90 -1.67 -15.08 14.46
N PRO A 91 -2.76 -14.45 14.91
CA PRO A 91 -3.67 -13.68 14.06
C PRO A 91 -3.15 -12.25 13.81
N GLN A 92 -1.98 -12.13 13.18
CA GLN A 92 -1.37 -10.85 12.85
C GLN A 92 -2.09 -10.20 11.65
N ALA A 93 -2.12 -8.87 11.61
CA ALA A 93 -2.78 -8.11 10.55
C ALA A 93 -2.06 -8.29 9.19
N GLU A 94 -0.75 -8.47 9.27
CA GLU A 94 0.22 -8.53 8.18
C GLU A 94 0.20 -9.88 7.43
N ASN A 95 -0.35 -10.93 8.07
CA ASN A 95 -0.45 -12.24 7.46
C ASN A 95 -1.24 -12.19 6.17
N GLY A 96 -0.72 -12.77 5.08
CA GLY A 96 -1.32 -12.68 3.75
C GLY A 96 -0.77 -11.56 2.87
N ALA A 97 0.05 -10.65 3.39
CA ALA A 97 0.62 -9.58 2.58
C ALA A 97 1.61 -10.13 1.54
N ASP A 98 1.37 -9.85 0.26
CA ASP A 98 2.25 -10.23 -0.86
C ASP A 98 3.28 -9.16 -1.19
N LEU A 99 3.01 -7.89 -0.85
CA LEU A 99 3.90 -6.76 -1.06
C LEU A 99 4.10 -5.95 0.21
N ALA A 100 5.34 -5.50 0.43
CA ALA A 100 5.68 -4.42 1.33
C ALA A 100 6.19 -3.21 0.53
N ILE A 101 5.49 -2.09 0.66
CA ILE A 101 5.83 -0.80 0.05
C ILE A 101 6.34 0.11 1.16
N ILE A 102 7.63 0.42 1.10
CA ILE A 102 8.33 1.21 2.12
C ILE A 102 8.68 2.56 1.50
N VAL A 103 8.05 3.62 2.00
CA VAL A 103 8.22 5.00 1.54
C VAL A 103 9.13 5.75 2.51
N GLN A 104 10.28 6.20 2.02
CA GLN A 104 11.35 6.76 2.84
C GLN A 104 11.77 8.15 2.33
N GLY A 105 11.72 9.14 3.20
CA GLY A 105 12.41 10.41 2.98
C GLY A 105 13.89 10.24 3.29
N THR A 106 14.74 10.42 2.29
CA THR A 106 16.19 10.18 2.35
C THR A 106 16.94 11.50 2.20
N ARG A 107 18.11 11.57 2.84
CA ARG A 107 19.09 12.64 2.65
C ARG A 107 20.37 12.01 2.12
N ASP A 108 20.79 12.43 0.94
CA ASP A 108 22.11 12.10 0.41
C ASP A 108 23.14 12.97 1.14
N LEU A 109 24.14 12.31 1.72
CA LEU A 109 25.26 12.96 2.41
C LEU A 109 26.57 12.81 1.63
N ALA A 110 26.55 12.15 0.47
CA ALA A 110 27.74 11.88 -0.33
C ALA A 110 28.18 13.08 -1.20
N SER A 111 27.33 14.10 -1.36
CA SER A 111 27.61 15.32 -2.15
C SER A 111 27.69 16.57 -1.27
N ASP A 112 28.50 17.55 -1.68
CA ASP A 112 28.68 18.85 -0.99
C ASP A 112 27.36 19.63 -0.80
N ALA A 113 26.36 19.35 -1.63
CA ALA A 113 24.97 19.72 -1.38
C ALA A 113 24.22 18.49 -0.86
N SER A 114 23.68 18.55 0.36
CA SER A 114 22.85 17.46 0.86
C SER A 114 21.52 17.44 0.10
N ASP A 115 21.36 16.52 -0.84
CA ASP A 115 20.14 16.42 -1.63
C ASP A 115 19.12 15.55 -0.88
N THR A 116 17.89 16.03 -0.75
CA THR A 116 16.82 15.31 -0.05
C THR A 116 15.83 14.79 -1.07
N TYR A 117 15.48 13.51 -0.97
CA TYR A 117 14.62 12.88 -1.96
C TYR A 117 13.74 11.79 -1.35
N LEU A 118 12.65 11.46 -2.03
CA LEU A 118 11.83 10.32 -1.70
C LEU A 118 12.34 9.07 -2.41
N ARG A 119 12.52 8.00 -1.64
CA ARG A 119 12.84 6.65 -2.11
C ARG A 119 11.70 5.71 -1.74
N VAL A 120 11.33 4.82 -2.64
CA VAL A 120 10.31 3.80 -2.40
C VAL A 120 10.90 2.43 -2.69
N LYS A 121 10.87 1.55 -1.69
CA LYS A 121 11.26 0.14 -1.86
C LYS A 121 10.03 -0.72 -1.89
N VAL A 122 9.96 -1.62 -2.86
CA VAL A 122 8.90 -2.61 -2.97
C VAL A 122 9.53 -3.97 -2.79
N ARG A 123 9.11 -4.67 -1.75
CA ARG A 123 9.50 -6.06 -1.52
C ARG A 123 8.31 -6.98 -1.79
N ARG A 124 8.59 -8.10 -2.43
CA ARG A 124 7.63 -9.20 -2.58
C ARG A 124 7.81 -10.15 -1.40
N LEU A 125 6.73 -10.41 -0.70
CA LEU A 125 6.67 -11.33 0.43
C LEU A 125 6.09 -12.66 -0.05
N THR A 126 6.58 -13.75 0.50
CA THR A 126 6.15 -15.11 0.16
C THR A 126 5.73 -15.85 1.43
N GLY A 127 5.14 -17.05 1.25
CA GLY A 127 4.77 -17.94 2.35
C GLY A 127 5.95 -18.36 3.25
N GLU A 128 7.18 -18.14 2.80
CA GLU A 128 8.41 -18.43 3.56
C GLU A 128 8.88 -17.21 4.37
N SER A 129 8.42 -16.01 4.05
CA SER A 129 8.77 -14.77 4.77
C SER A 129 8.22 -14.80 6.20
N GLN A 130 9.10 -14.60 7.19
CA GLN A 130 8.79 -14.49 8.61
C GLN A 130 8.87 -13.04 9.12
N ASN A 131 9.37 -12.13 8.30
CA ASN A 131 9.37 -10.69 8.52
C ASN A 131 9.37 -9.95 7.18
N LEU A 132 9.36 -8.61 7.22
CA LEU A 132 9.30 -7.78 6.01
C LEU A 132 10.61 -7.74 5.21
N ASP A 133 11.75 -7.93 5.88
CA ASP A 133 13.07 -7.89 5.26
C ASP A 133 13.43 -9.18 4.55
N ASP A 134 12.77 -10.30 4.89
CA ASP A 134 12.88 -11.59 4.19
C ASP A 134 12.32 -11.55 2.76
N GLY A 135 11.53 -10.53 2.41
CA GLY A 135 10.96 -10.40 1.08
C GLY A 135 11.98 -10.01 0.01
N ASP A 136 11.81 -10.49 -1.21
CA ASP A 136 12.66 -10.13 -2.35
C ASP A 136 12.46 -8.65 -2.73
N LEU A 137 13.55 -7.87 -2.82
CA LEU A 137 13.47 -6.50 -3.34
C LEU A 137 13.18 -6.55 -4.84
N VAL A 138 11.95 -6.20 -5.24
CA VAL A 138 11.51 -6.24 -6.64
C VAL A 138 11.58 -4.89 -7.34
N ALA A 139 11.52 -3.79 -6.57
CA ALA A 139 11.74 -2.45 -7.10
C ALA A 139 12.33 -1.52 -6.04
N GLU A 140 13.22 -0.65 -6.49
CA GLU A 140 13.69 0.51 -5.72
C GLU A 140 13.57 1.74 -6.61
N LEU A 141 12.66 2.64 -6.23
CA LEU A 141 12.27 3.81 -7.01
C LEU A 141 12.77 5.08 -6.31
N ASP A 142 13.23 6.05 -7.09
CA ASP A 142 13.66 7.38 -6.66
C ASP A 142 12.82 8.42 -7.40
N HIS A 143 12.12 9.29 -6.66
CA HIS A 143 11.23 10.27 -7.29
C HIS A 143 11.92 11.25 -8.25
N ARG A 144 13.25 11.40 -8.19
CA ARG A 144 14.04 12.20 -9.14
C ARG A 144 14.29 11.49 -10.46
N LYS A 145 14.28 10.14 -10.45
CA LYS A 145 14.67 9.28 -11.57
C LYS A 145 13.48 8.58 -12.20
N ASP A 146 12.43 8.33 -11.42
CA ASP A 146 11.24 7.56 -11.80
C ASP A 146 9.95 8.40 -11.75
N PRO A 147 9.89 9.55 -12.47
CA PRO A 147 8.77 10.49 -12.34
C PRO A 147 7.47 10.00 -13.00
N ASP A 148 7.54 8.91 -13.77
CA ASP A 148 6.40 8.16 -14.30
C ASP A 148 5.78 7.21 -13.26
N ARG A 149 6.54 6.83 -12.23
CA ARG A 149 6.10 5.92 -11.14
C ARG A 149 5.86 6.64 -9.82
N ILE A 150 6.59 7.71 -9.55
CA ILE A 150 6.45 8.51 -8.32
C ILE A 150 6.22 9.96 -8.68
N HIS A 151 5.16 10.53 -8.14
CA HIS A 151 4.91 11.97 -8.18
C HIS A 151 4.65 12.51 -6.77
N VAL A 152 5.14 13.70 -6.48
CA VAL A 152 4.94 14.35 -5.17
C VAL A 152 4.33 15.73 -5.38
N GLU A 153 3.23 15.99 -4.68
CA GLU A 153 2.55 17.28 -4.66
C GLU A 153 2.29 17.70 -3.21
N GLY A 154 3.10 18.64 -2.71
CA GLY A 154 3.09 19.04 -1.31
C GLY A 154 3.31 17.86 -0.37
N ASN A 155 2.31 17.53 0.45
CA ASN A 155 2.37 16.40 1.40
C ASN A 155 1.77 15.11 0.81
N THR A 156 1.48 15.08 -0.49
CA THR A 156 0.85 13.92 -1.13
C THR A 156 1.86 13.23 -2.04
N VAL A 157 2.00 11.92 -1.87
CA VAL A 157 2.80 11.04 -2.71
C VAL A 157 1.87 10.17 -3.54
N PHE A 158 2.08 10.15 -4.83
CA PHE A 158 1.38 9.31 -5.78
C PHE A 158 2.35 8.24 -6.30
N LEU A 159 1.93 6.98 -6.27
CA LEU A 159 2.76 5.83 -6.62
C LEU A 159 2.04 4.94 -7.63
N LEU A 160 2.79 4.41 -8.60
CA LEU A 160 2.41 3.27 -9.41
C LEU A 160 3.35 2.12 -9.11
N ILE A 161 2.79 1.04 -8.57
CA ILE A 161 3.52 -0.18 -8.23
C ILE A 161 3.09 -1.26 -9.20
N ASP A 162 4.06 -1.81 -9.94
CA ASP A 162 3.81 -2.91 -10.86
C ASP A 162 3.31 -4.14 -10.08
N ALA A 163 2.12 -4.62 -10.43
CA ALA A 163 1.58 -5.84 -9.85
C ALA A 163 2.20 -7.10 -10.49
N GLY A 164 2.87 -6.95 -11.63
CA GLY A 164 3.45 -8.04 -12.41
C GLY A 164 2.43 -9.13 -12.76
N ASN A 165 2.91 -10.21 -13.37
CA ASN A 165 2.10 -11.42 -13.57
C ASN A 165 2.35 -12.47 -12.47
N THR A 166 3.22 -12.15 -11.51
CA THR A 166 3.70 -13.10 -10.51
C THR A 166 2.99 -12.97 -9.18
N LEU A 167 2.29 -11.86 -8.93
CA LEU A 167 1.50 -11.70 -7.71
C LEU A 167 0.16 -12.43 -7.86
N PRO A 168 -0.36 -13.03 -6.78
CA PRO A 168 -1.77 -13.35 -6.69
C PRO A 168 -2.60 -12.12 -7.05
N SER A 169 -3.80 -12.34 -7.57
CA SER A 169 -4.68 -11.22 -7.93
C SER A 169 -6.10 -11.63 -7.59
N GLY A 170 -6.70 -10.91 -6.64
CA GLY A 170 -8.09 -11.11 -6.25
C GLY A 170 -9.02 -10.02 -6.74
N ARG A 171 -10.30 -10.21 -6.45
CA ARG A 171 -11.33 -9.17 -6.62
C ARG A 171 -11.28 -8.11 -5.53
N LYS A 172 -10.61 -8.41 -4.42
CA LYS A 172 -10.40 -7.54 -3.27
C LYS A 172 -8.91 -7.54 -2.94
N VAL A 173 -8.41 -6.40 -2.48
CA VAL A 173 -7.07 -6.24 -1.94
C VAL A 173 -7.21 -5.68 -0.54
N ARG A 174 -6.41 -6.19 0.40
CA ARG A 174 -6.35 -5.68 1.76
C ARG A 174 -5.07 -4.87 1.93
N VAL A 175 -5.24 -3.62 2.33
CA VAL A 175 -4.16 -2.68 2.63
C VAL A 175 -3.97 -2.66 4.13
N VAL A 176 -2.75 -2.88 4.59
CA VAL A 176 -2.37 -2.76 6.00
C VAL A 176 -1.33 -1.66 6.15
N TYR A 177 -1.54 -0.75 7.09
CA TYR A 177 -0.59 0.32 7.40
C TYR A 177 -0.26 0.30 8.89
N HIS A 178 1.01 0.50 9.22
CA HIS A 178 1.51 0.60 10.60
C HIS A 178 1.92 2.04 10.89
N PRO A 179 1.04 2.86 11.48
CA PRO A 179 1.46 4.15 12.00
C PRO A 179 2.32 3.93 13.25
N VAL A 180 3.39 4.72 13.38
CA VAL A 180 4.28 4.68 14.54
C VAL A 180 3.47 4.82 15.84
N GLY A 181 3.75 3.97 16.82
CA GLY A 181 3.14 4.04 18.15
C GLY A 181 1.67 3.60 18.24
N THR A 182 1.08 3.04 17.18
CA THR A 182 -0.34 2.62 17.17
C THR A 182 -0.54 1.24 16.54
N LYS A 183 -1.76 0.69 16.71
CA LYS A 183 -2.14 -0.59 16.09
C LYS A 183 -2.27 -0.45 14.57
N ALA A 184 -2.03 -1.55 13.87
CA ALA A 184 -2.21 -1.65 12.43
C ALA A 184 -3.62 -1.22 12.00
N ILE A 185 -3.69 -0.46 10.91
CA ILE A 185 -4.93 -0.02 10.29
C ILE A 185 -5.12 -0.83 9.01
N GLN A 186 -6.32 -1.35 8.80
CA GLN A 186 -6.66 -2.16 7.64
C GLN A 186 -7.77 -1.50 6.83
N ALA A 187 -7.67 -1.61 5.51
CA ALA A 187 -8.73 -1.26 4.58
C ALA A 187 -8.85 -2.35 3.52
N GLN A 188 -10.08 -2.57 3.06
CA GLN A 188 -10.35 -3.43 1.91
C GLN A 188 -10.75 -2.57 0.72
N ILE A 189 -10.09 -2.82 -0.41
CA ILE A 189 -10.25 -2.07 -1.65
C ILE A 189 -10.57 -3.03 -2.82
N PRO A 190 -11.07 -2.52 -3.95
CA PRO A 190 -11.20 -3.33 -5.16
C PRO A 190 -9.83 -3.83 -5.65
N GLY A 191 -9.74 -5.12 -5.99
CA GLY A 191 -8.53 -5.73 -6.53
C GLY A 191 -8.45 -5.72 -8.06
N MET A 192 -7.36 -6.27 -8.61
CA MET A 192 -7.09 -6.31 -10.05
C MET A 192 -8.16 -7.07 -10.84
N LEU A 193 -8.75 -8.11 -10.25
CA LEU A 193 -9.84 -8.88 -10.88
C LEU A 193 -11.22 -8.28 -10.62
N SER A 194 -11.31 -7.11 -9.97
CA SER A 194 -12.60 -6.45 -9.79
C SER A 194 -13.10 -5.94 -11.15
N GLY A 195 -14.27 -6.41 -11.58
CA GLY A 195 -14.98 -5.88 -12.76
C GLY A 195 -15.35 -4.39 -12.64
N SER A 196 -15.03 -3.76 -11.50
CA SER A 196 -15.10 -2.33 -11.25
C SER A 196 -13.97 -1.52 -11.90
N ALA A 197 -13.15 -2.09 -12.79
CA ALA A 197 -12.24 -1.32 -13.63
C ALA A 197 -12.94 -0.17 -14.41
N SER A 198 -14.28 -0.21 -14.54
CA SER A 198 -15.12 0.87 -15.09
C SER A 198 -15.56 1.95 -14.08
N ASN A 199 -15.71 1.66 -12.78
CA ASN A 199 -16.28 2.58 -11.78
C ASN A 199 -15.38 2.88 -10.56
N GLY A 200 -14.39 2.04 -10.27
CA GLY A 200 -13.41 2.18 -9.18
C GLY A 200 -12.07 2.73 -9.67
N LYS A 201 -12.10 3.49 -10.77
CA LYS A 201 -10.93 4.10 -11.39
C LYS A 201 -10.41 5.19 -10.44
N VAL A 202 -9.52 4.77 -9.55
CA VAL A 202 -8.57 5.63 -8.85
C VAL A 202 -7.66 6.22 -9.93
N MET A 203 -8.21 7.15 -10.73
CA MET A 203 -7.50 7.91 -11.75
C MET A 203 -6.71 8.99 -11.02
N ILE A 204 -5.67 8.55 -10.33
CA ILE A 204 -4.80 9.44 -9.55
C ILE A 204 -4.05 10.38 -10.49
N PHE A 205 -3.64 9.87 -11.65
CA PHE A 205 -2.95 10.63 -12.68
C PHE A 205 -3.97 11.15 -13.70
N ARG A 206 -4.70 12.22 -13.35
CA ARG A 206 -5.76 12.79 -14.21
C ARG A 206 -5.37 14.09 -14.94
N LYS A 207 -4.12 14.55 -14.83
CA LYS A 207 -3.65 15.77 -15.51
C LYS A 207 -2.20 15.62 -16.01
N GLY A 208 -2.00 15.85 -17.31
CA GLY A 208 -0.69 15.90 -17.97
C GLY A 208 -0.18 14.53 -18.44
N ASN A 209 0.93 14.53 -19.17
CA ASN A 209 1.66 13.37 -19.72
C ASN A 209 2.20 12.37 -18.66
N TRP A 210 1.62 12.33 -17.46
CA TRP A 210 2.10 11.56 -16.33
C TRP A 210 1.34 10.24 -16.22
N GLY A 211 2.08 9.12 -16.27
CA GLY A 211 1.58 7.80 -15.92
C GLY A 211 0.45 7.28 -16.82
N GLN A 212 0.72 7.10 -18.12
CA GLN A 212 -0.06 6.10 -18.87
C GLN A 212 0.37 4.73 -18.38
N ALA A 213 -0.50 4.02 -17.65
CA ALA A 213 -0.31 2.60 -17.37
C ALA A 213 -0.04 1.89 -18.70
N GLN A 214 1.06 1.13 -18.80
CA GLN A 214 1.36 0.39 -20.01
C GLN A 214 0.18 -0.54 -20.32
N GLN A 215 -0.53 -0.28 -21.43
CA GLN A 215 -1.43 -1.26 -21.99
C GLN A 215 -0.56 -2.44 -22.43
N GLY A 216 -0.91 -3.63 -21.94
CA GLY A 216 -0.07 -4.83 -21.94
C GLY A 216 0.78 -5.06 -23.20
N GLY A 217 2.00 -5.54 -22.94
CA GLY A 217 2.75 -6.44 -23.82
C GLY A 217 3.07 -5.92 -25.21
N ARG A 218 4.02 -4.99 -25.33
CA ARG A 218 4.77 -4.84 -26.57
C ARG A 218 5.97 -5.78 -26.54
N ARG A 219 5.88 -6.87 -27.30
CA ARG A 219 7.03 -7.71 -27.66
C ARG A 219 8.15 -6.81 -28.19
N LEU A 220 9.34 -6.97 -27.63
CA LEU A 220 10.58 -6.60 -28.32
C LEU A 220 10.65 -7.40 -29.63
N GLY A 221 10.77 -6.69 -30.73
CA GLY A 221 10.90 -7.23 -32.09
C GLY A 221 10.37 -6.18 -33.07
N SER A 222 11.12 -5.64 -34.01
CA SER A 222 12.45 -5.99 -34.53
C SER A 222 13.04 -4.74 -35.17
N GLU A 223 14.36 -4.64 -35.14
CA GLU A 223 15.14 -3.74 -35.99
C GLU A 223 14.73 -3.81 -37.47
N SER A 224 14.69 -2.63 -38.08
CA SER A 224 15.29 -2.27 -39.38
C SER A 224 15.04 -3.19 -40.57
N ARG A 225 14.22 -2.71 -41.51
CA ARG A 225 14.68 -2.22 -42.83
C ARG A 225 13.56 -1.47 -43.54
#